data_AF-A0A850DKB2-F1
#
_entry.id   AF-A0A850DKB2-F1
#
_cell.length_a   1.000
_cell.length_b   1.000
_cell.length_c   1.000
_cell.angle_alpha   90.00
_cell.angle_beta   90.00
_cell.angle_gamma   90.00
#
_symmetry.space_group_name_H-M   'P 1'
#
loop_
_entity.id
_entity.type
_entity.pdbx_description
1 polymer ?
#
loop_
_entity_poly.entity_id
_entity_poly.type
_entity_poly.pdbx_seq_one_letter_code
_entity_poly.pdbx_strand_id
1 'polypeptide(L)'
;QRHGVEHIVFTGVAALTADRKWITDGKQRIEQAITASGLRHTILRPVRFMENWLATDSVLDGFTDGVNRHVFAADKPVQSIAVEDIGAIAALTFADPNRFAGQELELAGDAVTPAAAVAAIAEATGRPLRYHRITRGEAAALGSAITTAWEHAQAGQGWHVDIPAVRALYPNLTTFDSWLATTGAAALQSLLNA
;
A
#
# COMPACT_ATOMS: atom_id res chain seq x y z
N GLN A 1 -15.53 -27.90 0.14
CA GLN A 1 -16.77 -27.94 0.96
C GLN A 1 -16.83 -26.64 1.77
N ARG A 2 -18.02 -26.18 2.19
CA ARG A 2 -18.17 -24.85 2.83
C ARG A 2 -17.71 -24.78 4.30
N HIS A 3 -17.50 -25.92 4.98
CA HIS A 3 -17.00 -26.02 6.37
C HIS A 3 -17.64 -25.05 7.39
N GLY A 4 -18.88 -24.59 7.16
CA GLY A 4 -19.56 -23.62 8.03
C GLY A 4 -19.15 -22.16 7.86
N VAL A 5 -18.34 -21.81 6.85
CA VAL A 5 -17.95 -20.41 6.59
C VAL A 5 -19.13 -19.63 6.01
N GLU A 6 -19.50 -18.53 6.69
CA GLU A 6 -20.64 -17.69 6.32
C GLU A 6 -20.24 -16.45 5.49
N HIS A 7 -19.03 -15.93 5.68
CA HIS A 7 -18.51 -14.75 4.96
C HIS A 7 -16.98 -14.84 4.80
N ILE A 8 -16.47 -14.54 3.62
CA ILE A 8 -15.03 -14.40 3.35
C ILE A 8 -14.67 -12.91 3.18
N VAL A 9 -13.77 -12.39 4.00
CA VAL A 9 -13.14 -11.08 3.74
C VAL A 9 -11.73 -11.36 3.27
N PHE A 10 -11.41 -10.98 2.03
CA PHE A 10 -10.12 -11.28 1.41
C PHE A 10 -9.36 -10.02 1.04
N THR A 11 -8.09 -9.98 1.39
CA THR A 11 -7.19 -8.88 1.04
C THR A 11 -6.47 -9.18 -0.28
N GLY A 12 -6.99 -8.58 -1.35
CA GLY A 12 -6.39 -8.47 -2.66
C GLY A 12 -5.28 -7.41 -2.71
N VAL A 13 -5.13 -6.75 -3.85
CA VAL A 13 -4.28 -5.57 -3.99
C VAL A 13 -4.86 -4.64 -5.05
N ALA A 14 -4.80 -3.33 -4.81
CA ALA A 14 -5.22 -2.35 -5.79
C ALA A 14 -4.30 -2.40 -7.02
N ALA A 15 -4.91 -2.24 -8.19
CA ALA A 15 -4.18 -2.30 -9.43
C ALA A 15 -3.30 -1.06 -9.61
N LEU A 16 -2.00 -1.25 -9.78
CA LEU A 16 -1.09 -0.17 -10.18
C LEU A 16 -1.22 0.15 -11.69
N THR A 17 -1.62 -0.85 -12.48
CA THR A 17 -1.74 -0.79 -13.94
C THR A 17 -3.13 -1.22 -14.37
N ALA A 18 -3.64 -0.65 -15.47
CA ALA A 18 -5.00 -0.94 -15.97
C ALA A 18 -5.22 -2.43 -16.33
N ASP A 19 -4.17 -3.15 -16.71
CA ASP A 19 -4.25 -4.56 -17.10
C ASP A 19 -4.10 -5.55 -15.94
N ARG A 20 -3.80 -5.08 -14.71
CA ARG A 20 -3.66 -5.86 -13.45
C ARG A 20 -2.64 -7.01 -13.46
N LYS A 21 -2.01 -7.32 -14.59
CA LYS A 21 -1.28 -8.58 -14.80
C LYS A 21 0.07 -8.66 -14.08
N TRP A 22 0.72 -7.53 -13.86
CA TRP A 22 2.18 -7.54 -13.70
C TRP A 22 2.68 -7.78 -12.24
N ILE A 23 1.83 -7.68 -11.21
CA ILE A 23 2.17 -8.07 -9.81
C ILE A 23 1.00 -8.82 -9.13
N THR A 24 -0.21 -8.71 -9.66
CA THR A 24 -1.44 -9.11 -8.94
C THR A 24 -2.01 -10.45 -9.37
N ASP A 25 -1.44 -11.14 -10.38
CA ASP A 25 -2.02 -12.34 -11.00
C ASP A 25 -2.36 -13.44 -9.96
N GLY A 26 -1.47 -13.68 -8.99
CA GLY A 26 -1.74 -14.64 -7.90
C GLY A 26 -2.96 -14.27 -7.04
N LYS A 27 -3.06 -12.99 -6.64
CA LYS A 27 -4.21 -12.49 -5.87
C LYS A 27 -5.48 -12.44 -6.71
N GLN A 28 -5.37 -12.07 -7.99
CA GLN A 28 -6.49 -12.02 -8.93
C GLN A 28 -7.11 -13.41 -9.15
N ARG A 29 -6.30 -14.46 -9.25
CA ARG A 29 -6.79 -15.85 -9.33
C ARG A 29 -7.55 -16.25 -8.06
N ILE A 30 -7.10 -15.80 -6.88
CA ILE A 30 -7.81 -16.05 -5.62
C ILE A 30 -9.13 -15.26 -5.57
N GLU A 31 -9.13 -13.98 -5.97
CA GLU A 31 -10.36 -13.17 -6.08
C GLU A 31 -11.40 -13.84 -7.00
N GLN A 32 -10.96 -14.34 -8.15
CA GLN A 32 -11.81 -15.09 -9.08
C GLN A 32 -12.34 -16.38 -8.47
N ALA A 33 -11.50 -17.14 -7.76
CA ALA A 33 -11.92 -18.37 -7.09
C ALA A 33 -12.93 -18.11 -5.97
N ILE A 34 -12.74 -17.06 -5.18
CA ILE A 34 -13.69 -16.64 -4.14
C ILE A 34 -15.03 -16.24 -4.78
N THR A 35 -14.99 -15.44 -5.84
CA THR A 35 -16.20 -15.02 -6.56
C THR A 35 -16.95 -16.23 -7.14
N ALA A 36 -16.22 -17.15 -7.78
CA ALA A 36 -16.79 -18.37 -8.37
C ALA A 36 -17.32 -19.37 -7.34
N SER A 37 -16.89 -19.30 -6.09
CA SER A 37 -17.33 -20.21 -5.02
C SER A 37 -18.82 -20.02 -4.63
N GLY A 38 -19.41 -18.87 -4.97
CA GLY A 38 -20.76 -18.49 -4.56
C GLY A 38 -20.91 -18.32 -3.04
N LEU A 39 -19.80 -18.18 -2.30
CA LEU A 39 -19.80 -17.76 -0.91
C LEU A 39 -19.99 -16.24 -0.85
N ARG A 40 -20.68 -15.79 0.21
CA ARG A 40 -20.71 -14.37 0.55
C ARG A 40 -19.27 -13.92 0.81
N HIS A 41 -18.88 -12.82 0.18
CA HIS A 41 -17.53 -12.33 0.28
C HIS A 41 -17.46 -10.81 0.21
N THR A 42 -16.32 -10.26 0.62
CA THR A 42 -15.90 -8.88 0.38
C THR A 42 -14.42 -8.90 0.04
N ILE A 43 -14.02 -8.16 -0.99
CA ILE A 43 -12.61 -8.06 -1.41
C ILE A 43 -12.10 -6.67 -1.02
N LEU A 44 -11.01 -6.62 -0.26
CA LEU A 44 -10.30 -5.40 0.10
C LEU A 44 -9.03 -5.31 -0.75
N ARG A 45 -8.84 -4.22 -1.48
CA ARG A 45 -7.72 -3.99 -2.39
C ARG A 45 -6.92 -2.78 -1.91
N PRO A 46 -6.03 -2.96 -0.93
CA PRO A 46 -5.20 -1.86 -0.47
C PRO A 46 -4.15 -1.46 -1.50
N VAL A 47 -3.77 -0.19 -1.46
CA VAL A 47 -2.59 0.38 -2.15
C VAL A 47 -1.30 0.05 -1.37
N ARG A 48 -0.19 0.78 -1.63
CA ARG A 48 1.05 0.68 -0.83
C ARG A 48 0.78 0.89 0.66
N PHE A 49 1.54 0.23 1.52
CA PHE A 49 1.39 0.40 2.97
C PHE A 49 2.25 1.56 3.48
N MET A 50 1.77 2.26 4.50
CA MET A 50 2.61 3.23 5.23
C MET A 50 3.79 2.51 5.90
N GLU A 51 3.55 1.28 6.38
CA GLU A 51 4.54 0.40 7.00
C GLU A 51 5.67 -0.01 6.04
N ASN A 52 5.54 0.18 4.72
CA ASN A 52 6.65 -0.08 3.80
C ASN A 52 7.86 0.83 4.07
N TRP A 53 7.70 1.98 4.73
CA TRP A 53 8.85 2.76 5.20
C TRP A 53 9.70 2.06 6.27
N LEU A 54 9.17 1.02 6.92
CA LEU A 54 9.84 0.23 7.97
C LEU A 54 10.57 -1.01 7.44
N ALA A 55 10.54 -1.27 6.12
CA ALA A 55 11.12 -2.48 5.56
C ALA A 55 12.65 -2.52 5.77
N THR A 56 13.19 -3.68 6.16
CA THR A 56 14.65 -3.88 6.35
C THR A 56 15.27 -4.82 5.33
N ASP A 57 14.45 -5.61 4.64
CA ASP A 57 14.82 -6.65 3.67
C ASP A 57 14.36 -6.33 2.25
N SER A 58 13.94 -5.08 2.00
CA SER A 58 13.49 -4.62 0.69
C SER A 58 14.57 -3.85 -0.07
N VAL A 59 14.59 -4.01 -1.39
CA VAL A 59 15.44 -3.24 -2.31
C VAL A 59 14.78 -1.94 -2.80
N LEU A 60 13.46 -1.78 -2.61
CA LEU A 60 12.68 -0.60 -3.05
C LEU A 60 11.95 0.12 -1.91
N ASP A 61 12.05 -0.37 -0.68
CA ASP A 61 11.35 0.19 0.48
C ASP A 61 12.32 0.32 1.67
N GLY A 62 11.88 0.99 2.73
CA GLY A 62 12.75 1.26 3.88
C GLY A 62 13.92 2.20 3.58
N PHE A 63 14.94 2.14 4.41
CA PHE A 63 16.14 2.96 4.27
C PHE A 63 17.41 2.10 4.32
N THR A 64 18.34 2.35 3.39
CA THR A 64 19.69 1.78 3.43
C THR A 64 20.69 2.92 3.37
N ASP A 65 21.54 3.03 4.40
CA ASP A 65 22.50 4.12 4.59
C ASP A 65 21.85 5.52 4.56
N GLY A 66 20.66 5.64 5.17
CA GLY A 66 19.89 6.89 5.20
C GLY A 66 19.22 7.25 3.87
N VAL A 67 19.17 6.33 2.91
CA VAL A 67 18.58 6.57 1.59
C VAL A 67 17.42 5.61 1.36
N ASN A 68 16.22 6.16 1.14
CA ASN A 68 15.12 5.40 0.58
C ASN A 68 15.26 5.39 -0.95
N ARG A 69 15.21 4.21 -1.55
CA ARG A 69 15.33 4.00 -3.00
C ARG A 69 14.03 3.45 -3.52
N HIS A 70 13.41 4.10 -4.50
CA HIS A 70 12.16 3.58 -5.08
C HIS A 70 12.05 3.98 -6.56
N VAL A 71 11.15 3.32 -7.29
CA VAL A 71 10.85 3.65 -8.70
C VAL A 71 10.01 4.92 -8.90
N PHE A 72 9.31 5.37 -7.86
CA PHE A 72 8.33 6.45 -7.98
C PHE A 72 9.00 7.81 -8.22
N ALA A 73 8.33 8.68 -8.97
CA ALA A 73 8.77 10.06 -9.11
C ALA A 73 8.72 10.78 -7.76
N ALA A 74 9.79 11.51 -7.43
CA ALA A 74 9.95 12.14 -6.12
C ALA A 74 8.86 13.20 -5.82
N ASP A 75 8.34 13.83 -6.87
CA ASP A 75 7.41 14.96 -6.85
C ASP A 75 5.96 14.57 -7.18
N LYS A 76 5.68 13.28 -7.35
CA LYS A 76 4.32 12.79 -7.66
C LYS A 76 3.71 12.10 -6.43
N PRO A 77 2.45 12.42 -6.06
CA PRO A 77 1.79 11.74 -4.95
C PRO A 77 1.68 10.24 -5.19
N VAL A 78 1.93 9.46 -4.14
CA VAL A 78 1.76 8.00 -4.13
C VAL A 78 0.75 7.67 -3.03
N GLN A 79 -0.34 6.98 -3.41
CA GLN A 79 -1.34 6.58 -2.44
C GLN A 79 -0.81 5.50 -1.49
N SER A 80 -1.06 5.68 -0.20
CA SER A 80 -0.71 4.72 0.84
C SER A 80 -1.85 4.51 1.84
N ILE A 81 -1.89 3.37 2.51
CA ILE A 81 -2.85 3.03 3.57
C ILE A 81 -2.09 2.47 4.78
N ALA A 82 -2.53 2.78 6.00
CA ALA A 82 -2.00 2.13 7.20
C ALA A 82 -2.53 0.69 7.29
N VAL A 83 -1.68 -0.27 7.65
CA VAL A 83 -2.11 -1.68 7.80
C VAL A 83 -3.22 -1.82 8.84
N GLU A 84 -3.20 -1.00 9.89
CA GLU A 84 -4.25 -0.96 10.92
C GLU A 84 -5.62 -0.61 10.35
N ASP A 85 -5.70 0.34 9.41
CA ASP A 85 -6.96 0.73 8.77
C ASP A 85 -7.54 -0.40 7.91
N ILE A 86 -6.70 -1.22 7.27
CA ILE A 86 -7.15 -2.42 6.54
C ILE A 86 -7.85 -3.39 7.51
N GLY A 87 -7.27 -3.59 8.69
CA GLY A 87 -7.85 -4.42 9.75
C GLY A 87 -9.16 -3.85 10.28
N ALA A 88 -9.23 -2.54 10.53
CA ALA A 88 -10.44 -1.87 10.98
C ALA A 88 -11.57 -1.98 9.95
N ILE A 89 -11.27 -1.76 8.66
CA ILE A 89 -12.25 -1.90 7.57
C ILE A 89 -12.69 -3.37 7.41
N ALA A 90 -11.78 -4.34 7.56
CA ALA A 90 -12.16 -5.75 7.58
C ALA A 90 -13.09 -6.08 8.76
N ALA A 91 -12.86 -5.51 9.95
CA ALA A 91 -13.76 -5.70 11.09
C ALA A 91 -15.15 -5.08 10.81
N LEU A 92 -15.21 -3.90 10.18
CA LEU A 92 -16.47 -3.28 9.75
C LEU A 92 -17.22 -4.17 8.75
N THR A 93 -16.51 -4.84 7.84
CA THR A 93 -17.15 -5.71 6.84
C THR A 93 -17.74 -6.96 7.45
N PHE A 94 -17.10 -7.53 8.48
CA PHE A 94 -17.67 -8.61 9.27
C PHE A 94 -18.84 -8.16 10.16
N ALA A 95 -18.85 -6.93 10.65
CA ALA A 95 -19.91 -6.40 11.51
C ALA A 95 -21.23 -6.11 10.76
N ASP A 96 -21.15 -5.79 9.46
CA ASP A 96 -22.32 -5.56 8.60
C ASP A 96 -22.21 -6.33 7.27
N PRO A 97 -22.29 -7.67 7.32
CA PRO A 97 -22.04 -8.52 6.16
C PRO A 97 -23.07 -8.31 5.04
N ASN A 98 -24.24 -7.72 5.32
CA ASN A 98 -25.26 -7.41 4.32
C ASN A 98 -24.88 -6.18 3.50
N ARG A 99 -24.33 -5.13 4.15
CA ARG A 99 -23.85 -3.94 3.46
C ARG A 99 -22.66 -4.23 2.54
N PHE A 100 -21.78 -5.14 2.93
CA PHE A 100 -20.50 -5.36 2.25
C PHE A 100 -20.44 -6.60 1.36
N ALA A 101 -21.48 -7.43 1.34
CA ALA A 101 -21.51 -8.63 0.50
C ALA A 101 -21.36 -8.28 -1.00
N GLY A 102 -20.44 -8.97 -1.66
CA GLY A 102 -20.13 -8.79 -3.08
C GLY A 102 -19.36 -7.52 -3.41
N GLN A 103 -19.00 -6.70 -2.42
CA GLN A 103 -18.24 -5.47 -2.68
C GLN A 103 -16.75 -5.74 -2.86
N GLU A 104 -16.16 -4.95 -3.75
CA GLU A 104 -14.72 -4.84 -3.96
C GLU A 104 -14.31 -3.41 -3.61
N LEU A 105 -13.53 -3.25 -2.53
CA LEU A 105 -13.17 -1.95 -1.99
C LEU A 105 -11.69 -1.69 -2.23
N GLU A 106 -11.37 -0.69 -3.04
CA GLU A 106 -9.99 -0.19 -3.10
C GLU A 106 -9.73 0.75 -1.92
N LEU A 107 -8.60 0.59 -1.24
CA LEU A 107 -8.32 1.26 0.04
C LEU A 107 -7.04 2.09 -0.06
N ALA A 108 -7.17 3.39 0.17
CA ALA A 108 -6.08 4.35 0.33
C ALA A 108 -6.43 5.32 1.48
N GLY A 109 -5.45 5.63 2.32
CA GLY A 109 -5.59 6.52 3.48
C GLY A 109 -5.11 7.94 3.21
N ASP A 110 -4.03 8.07 2.43
CA ASP A 110 -3.41 9.34 2.09
C ASP A 110 -2.63 9.25 0.77
N ALA A 111 -2.21 10.40 0.23
CA ALA A 111 -1.41 10.51 -0.99
C ALA A 111 -0.33 11.60 -0.83
N VAL A 112 0.85 11.20 -0.35
CA VAL A 112 2.00 12.09 -0.18
C VAL A 112 3.06 11.85 -1.26
N THR A 113 3.82 12.88 -1.61
CA THR A 113 4.97 12.70 -2.52
C THR A 113 6.11 11.99 -1.79
N PRO A 114 6.91 11.13 -2.44
CA PRO A 114 8.05 10.48 -1.79
C PRO A 114 9.05 11.47 -1.18
N ALA A 115 9.29 12.62 -1.84
CA ALA A 115 10.16 13.65 -1.30
C ALA A 115 9.60 14.27 0.00
N ALA A 116 8.30 14.58 0.04
CA ALA A 116 7.65 15.11 1.24
C ALA A 116 7.63 14.08 2.37
N ALA A 117 7.33 12.80 2.07
CA ALA A 117 7.33 11.73 3.05
C ALA A 117 8.71 11.55 3.70
N VAL A 118 9.79 11.51 2.91
CA VAL A 118 11.15 11.40 3.45
C VAL A 118 11.55 12.64 4.24
N ALA A 119 11.15 13.84 3.83
CA ALA A 119 11.41 15.05 4.59
C ALA A 119 10.71 15.03 5.96
N ALA A 120 9.43 14.64 6.01
CA ALA A 120 8.69 14.50 7.26
C ALA A 120 9.29 13.42 8.17
N ILE A 121 9.71 12.28 7.61
CA ILE A 121 10.42 11.24 8.37
C ILE A 121 11.75 11.77 8.90
N ALA A 122 12.54 12.48 8.10
CA ALA A 122 13.82 13.05 8.51
C ALA A 122 13.64 14.00 9.70
N GLU A 123 12.62 14.85 9.65
CA GLU A 123 12.25 15.76 10.74
C GLU A 123 11.83 14.99 12.00
N ALA A 124 10.88 14.06 11.88
CA ALA A 124 10.36 13.30 13.01
C ALA A 124 11.41 12.39 13.68
N THR A 125 12.41 11.92 12.92
CA THR A 125 13.47 11.05 13.43
C THR A 125 14.74 11.80 13.82
N GLY A 126 14.90 13.06 13.40
CA GLY A 126 16.15 13.81 13.55
C GLY A 126 17.32 13.23 12.76
N ARG A 127 17.05 12.49 11.67
CA ARG A 127 18.07 11.76 10.89
C ARG A 127 18.27 12.40 9.51
N PRO A 128 19.52 12.40 8.98
CA PRO A 128 19.80 12.90 7.64
C PRO A 128 19.34 11.89 6.59
N LEU A 129 18.06 11.92 6.22
CA LEU A 129 17.48 11.00 5.25
C LEU A 129 17.26 11.68 3.91
N ARG A 130 17.35 10.91 2.82
CA ARG A 130 17.07 11.39 1.46
C ARG A 130 16.35 10.35 0.61
N TYR A 131 15.58 10.85 -0.35
CA TYR A 131 14.94 10.02 -1.38
C TYR A 131 15.84 9.91 -2.60
N HIS A 132 15.95 8.70 -3.17
CA HIS A 132 16.61 8.44 -4.44
C HIS A 132 15.65 7.69 -5.36
N ARG A 133 15.17 8.37 -6.40
CA ARG A 133 14.49 7.66 -7.48
C ARG A 133 15.53 6.87 -8.26
N ILE A 134 15.40 5.55 -8.28
CA ILE A 134 16.32 4.72 -9.05
C ILE A 134 16.19 5.02 -10.55
N THR A 135 17.32 4.98 -11.24
CA THR A 135 17.40 5.09 -12.69
C THR A 135 16.87 3.82 -13.36
N ARG A 136 16.55 3.89 -14.65
CA ARG A 136 16.19 2.69 -15.43
C ARG A 136 17.33 1.65 -15.43
N GLY A 137 18.59 2.08 -15.42
CA GLY A 137 19.75 1.19 -15.36
C GLY A 137 19.87 0.46 -14.03
N GLU A 138 19.67 1.17 -12.91
CA GLU A 138 19.59 0.55 -11.58
C GLU A 138 18.39 -0.42 -11.49
N ALA A 139 17.24 -0.05 -12.05
CA ALA A 139 16.07 -0.94 -12.12
C ALA A 139 16.36 -2.23 -12.91
N ALA A 140 17.08 -2.12 -14.04
CA ALA A 140 17.51 -3.27 -14.84
C ALA A 140 18.46 -4.20 -14.08
N ALA A 141 19.39 -3.64 -13.29
CA ALA A 141 20.29 -4.42 -12.45
C ALA A 141 19.55 -5.20 -11.34
N LEU A 142 18.40 -4.69 -10.89
CA LEU A 142 17.54 -5.33 -9.89
C LEU A 142 16.56 -6.36 -10.48
N GLY A 143 16.46 -6.45 -11.81
CA GLY A 143 15.71 -7.48 -12.53
C GLY A 143 14.53 -6.95 -13.35
N SER A 144 13.97 -7.85 -14.17
CA SER A 144 12.93 -7.50 -15.14
C SER A 144 11.66 -6.96 -14.48
N ALA A 145 11.25 -7.52 -13.34
CA ALA A 145 10.08 -7.02 -12.62
C ALA A 145 10.28 -5.55 -12.23
N ILE A 146 11.38 -5.20 -11.56
CA ILE A 146 11.63 -3.81 -11.12
C ILE A 146 11.80 -2.86 -12.31
N THR A 147 12.37 -3.34 -13.43
CA THR A 147 12.43 -2.56 -14.68
C THR A 147 11.04 -2.21 -15.19
N THR A 148 10.14 -3.19 -15.24
CA THR A 148 8.75 -2.97 -15.67
C THR A 148 8.03 -2.04 -14.70
N ALA A 149 8.25 -2.18 -13.37
CA ALA A 149 7.75 -1.25 -12.35
C ALA A 149 8.13 0.20 -12.63
N TRP A 150 9.41 0.38 -12.97
CA TRP A 150 9.97 1.67 -13.29
C TRP A 150 9.34 2.27 -14.55
N GLU A 151 9.15 1.46 -15.59
CA GLU A 151 8.52 1.89 -16.85
C GLU A 151 7.06 2.29 -16.64
N HIS A 152 6.31 1.54 -15.84
CA HIS A 152 4.93 1.90 -15.47
C HIS A 152 4.87 3.20 -14.66
N ALA A 153 5.72 3.35 -13.64
CA ALA A 153 5.82 4.58 -12.86
C ALA A 153 6.23 5.78 -13.74
N GLN A 154 7.15 5.57 -14.69
CA GLN A 154 7.56 6.60 -15.64
C GLN A 154 6.43 6.98 -16.62
N ALA A 155 5.58 6.03 -16.98
CA ALA A 155 4.39 6.29 -17.79
C ALA A 155 3.25 6.96 -16.99
N GLY A 156 3.46 7.27 -15.70
CA GLY A 156 2.47 7.91 -14.85
C GLY A 156 1.39 6.96 -14.33
N GLN A 157 1.61 5.64 -14.41
CA GLN A 157 0.68 4.68 -13.83
C GLN A 157 0.82 4.66 -12.30
N GLY A 158 -0.31 4.51 -11.62
CA GLY A 158 -0.42 4.65 -10.18
C GLY A 158 -1.83 4.31 -9.69
N TRP A 159 -1.99 4.31 -8.38
CA TRP A 159 -3.30 4.14 -7.76
C TRP A 159 -4.10 5.44 -7.78
N HIS A 160 -5.41 5.31 -8.00
CA HIS A 160 -6.36 6.43 -8.12
C HIS A 160 -7.62 6.20 -7.27
N VAL A 161 -7.45 5.63 -6.08
CA VAL A 161 -8.53 5.37 -5.13
C VAL A 161 -9.15 6.70 -4.66
N ASP A 162 -10.47 6.75 -4.55
CA ASP A 162 -11.22 7.87 -3.98
C ASP A 162 -11.08 7.90 -2.45
N ILE A 163 -10.02 8.56 -1.96
CA ILE A 163 -9.74 8.68 -0.51
C ILE A 163 -10.91 9.32 0.26
N PRO A 164 -11.56 10.41 -0.22
CA PRO A 164 -12.79 10.92 0.40
C PRO A 164 -13.89 9.87 0.59
N ALA A 165 -14.12 9.00 -0.41
CA ALA A 165 -15.09 7.91 -0.27
C ALA A 165 -14.66 6.87 0.78
N VAL A 166 -13.37 6.51 0.82
CA VAL A 166 -12.83 5.62 1.86
C VAL A 166 -12.96 6.25 3.25
N ARG A 167 -12.75 7.56 3.38
CA ARG A 167 -12.91 8.30 4.64
C ARG A 167 -14.38 8.42 5.06
N ALA A 168 -15.30 8.54 4.12
CA ALA A 168 -16.74 8.48 4.40
C ALA A 168 -17.15 7.08 4.90
N LEU A 169 -16.50 6.03 4.38
CA LEU A 169 -16.68 4.66 4.85
C LEU A 169 -16.10 4.44 6.26
N TYR A 170 -14.90 4.95 6.51
CA TYR A 170 -14.17 4.85 7.77
C TYR A 170 -13.65 6.24 8.20
N PRO A 171 -14.38 6.98 9.05
CA PRO A 171 -14.02 8.35 9.41
C PRO A 171 -12.66 8.52 10.10
N ASN A 172 -12.18 7.47 10.78
CA ASN A 172 -10.89 7.45 11.47
C ASN A 172 -9.72 7.07 10.55
N LEU A 173 -9.89 7.15 9.23
CA LEU A 173 -8.87 6.82 8.25
C LEU A 173 -7.57 7.60 8.49
N THR A 174 -6.48 6.88 8.65
CA THR A 174 -5.18 7.40 9.06
C THR A 174 -4.53 8.16 7.91
N THR A 175 -4.08 9.40 8.16
CA THR A 175 -3.22 10.17 7.24
C THR A 175 -1.75 9.79 7.46
N PHE A 176 -0.88 10.09 6.51
CA PHE A 176 0.55 9.81 6.65
C PHE A 176 1.16 10.53 7.87
N ASP A 177 0.82 11.80 8.07
CA ASP A 177 1.28 12.58 9.22
C ASP A 177 0.78 11.98 10.54
N SER A 178 -0.46 11.52 10.59
CA SER A 178 -1.02 10.87 11.78
C SER A 178 -0.31 9.56 12.06
N TRP A 179 -0.09 8.71 11.04
CA TRP A 179 0.65 7.46 11.18
C TRP A 179 2.07 7.70 11.67
N LEU A 180 2.76 8.70 11.09
CA LEU A 180 4.11 9.05 11.48
C LEU A 180 4.16 9.52 12.94
N ALA A 181 3.20 10.35 13.36
CA ALA A 181 3.14 10.89 14.72
C ALA A 181 2.79 9.84 15.78
N THR A 182 1.98 8.83 15.46
CA THR A 182 1.49 7.86 16.45
C THR A 182 2.33 6.58 16.53
N THR A 183 2.80 6.05 15.40
CA THR A 183 3.48 4.75 15.34
C THR A 183 4.76 4.77 14.50
N GLY A 184 4.71 5.43 13.34
CA GLY A 184 5.78 5.39 12.34
C GLY A 184 7.11 5.96 12.82
N ALA A 185 7.11 7.12 13.47
CA ALA A 185 8.35 7.78 13.88
C ALA A 185 9.11 6.97 14.95
N ALA A 186 8.41 6.45 15.96
CA ALA A 186 9.01 5.63 17.00
C ALA A 186 9.62 4.33 16.43
N ALA A 187 8.93 3.68 15.50
CA ALA A 187 9.42 2.49 14.81
C ALA A 187 10.65 2.82 13.95
N LEU A 188 10.62 3.91 13.17
CA LEU A 188 11.73 4.35 12.33
C LEU A 188 12.96 4.73 13.15
N GLN A 189 12.80 5.46 14.26
CA GLN A 189 13.89 5.77 15.18
C GLN A 189 14.55 4.49 15.72
N SER A 190 13.75 3.49 16.12
CA SER A 190 14.27 2.22 16.63
C SER A 190 15.07 1.47 15.57
N LEU A 191 14.58 1.45 14.32
CA LEU A 191 15.25 0.78 13.20
C LEU A 191 16.53 1.49 12.76
N LEU A 192 16.52 2.83 12.69
CA LEU A 192 17.65 3.61 12.19
C LEU A 192 18.80 3.70 13.22
N ASN A 193 18.53 3.43 14.50
CA ASN A 193 19.51 3.44 15.59
C ASN A 193 20.11 2.05 15.88
N ALA A 194 19.56 0.99 15.28
CA ALA A 194 20.09 -0.37 15.36
C ALA A 194 21.30 -0.56 14.43
#